data_AF-A0A0G3BDQ4-F1
#
_entry.id   AF-A0A0G3BDQ4-F1
#
_cell.length_a   1.000
_cell.length_b   1.000
_cell.length_c   1.000
_cell.angle_alpha   90.00
_cell.angle_beta   90.00
_cell.angle_gamma   90.00
#
_symmetry.space_group_name_H-M   'P 1'
#
loop_
_entity.id
_entity.type
_entity.pdbx_description
1 polymer ?
#
loop_
_entity_poly.entity_id
_entity_poly.type
_entity_poly.pdbx_seq_one_letter_code
_entity_poly.pdbx_strand_id
1 'polypeptide(L)'
;TPDTIADSLTAISGLVNVYYDIAIEDMPITPYIGVGVGAAYISTPLATAVSSQNDKFAFAGQARAGVSYDVTPEVKLYAGARYFGSYGANF
;
A
#
# COMPACT_ATOMS: atom_id res chain seq x y z
N THR A 1 15.56 13.16 32.00
CA THR A 1 14.71 14.09 31.21
C THR A 1 13.86 13.26 30.28
N PRO A 2 12.57 13.61 30.12
CA PRO A 2 11.49 12.67 29.79
C PRO A 2 11.58 12.13 28.37
N ASP A 3 11.05 10.93 28.19
CA ASP A 3 10.95 10.17 26.95
C ASP A 3 10.35 11.02 25.81
N THR A 4 11.15 11.32 24.79
CA THR A 4 10.65 11.81 23.51
C THR A 4 10.03 10.63 22.76
N ILE A 5 8.91 10.12 23.25
CA ILE A 5 8.05 9.22 22.48
C ILE A 5 7.50 10.05 21.33
N ALA A 6 7.88 9.72 20.09
CA ALA A 6 7.25 10.30 18.92
C ALA A 6 5.76 9.88 18.94
N ASP A 7 4.89 10.83 19.26
CA ASP A 7 3.48 10.55 19.60
C ASP A 7 2.65 10.10 18.37
N SER A 8 3.15 10.31 17.15
CA SER A 8 2.59 9.73 15.93
C SER A 8 3.56 9.78 14.77
N LEU A 9 3.71 8.65 14.06
CA LEU A 9 4.43 8.55 12.79
C LEU A 9 3.40 8.49 11.66
N THR A 10 3.37 9.48 10.77
CA THR A 10 2.51 9.43 9.59
C THR A 10 3.33 8.99 8.38
N ALA A 11 2.94 7.88 7.76
CA ALA A 11 3.52 7.39 6.52
C ALA A 11 2.49 7.44 5.39
N ILE A 12 2.81 8.14 4.31
CA ILE A 12 1.98 8.25 3.11
C ILE A 12 2.72 7.57 1.97
N SER A 13 2.08 6.63 1.28
CA SER A 13 2.67 5.95 0.13
C SER A 13 1.86 6.12 -1.15
N GLY A 14 2.51 6.55 -2.22
CA GLY A 14 1.97 6.54 -3.58
C GLY A 14 2.43 5.29 -4.33
N LEU A 15 1.51 4.56 -4.96
CA LEU A 15 1.79 3.30 -5.67
C LEU A 15 1.17 3.30 -7.05
N VAL A 16 1.94 2.87 -8.04
CA VAL A 16 1.43 2.49 -9.35
C VAL A 16 1.20 0.98 -9.33
N ASN A 17 -0.01 0.54 -9.68
CA ASN A 17 -0.40 -0.87 -9.62
C ASN A 17 -0.82 -1.33 -11.01
N VAL A 18 -0.43 -2.55 -11.37
CA VAL A 18 -0.90 -3.26 -12.55
C VAL A 18 -1.67 -4.50 -12.11
N TYR A 19 -2.74 -4.80 -12.82
CA TYR A 19 -3.63 -5.92 -12.53
C TYR A 19 -3.76 -6.80 -13.77
N TYR A 20 -3.86 -8.09 -13.52
CA TYR A 20 -4.14 -9.08 -14.53
C TYR A 20 -5.31 -9.93 -14.08
N ASP A 21 -6.39 -9.86 -14.83
CA ASP A 21 -7.59 -10.65 -14.64
C ASP A 21 -7.44 -11.97 -15.41
N ILE A 22 -7.63 -13.07 -14.70
CA ILE A 22 -7.60 -14.41 -15.25
C ILE A 22 -9.03 -14.72 -15.68
N ALA A 23 -9.31 -14.55 -16.97
CA ALA A 23 -10.59 -14.94 -17.54
C ALA A 23 -10.71 -16.46 -17.52
N ILE A 24 -11.76 -16.97 -16.88
CA ILE A 24 -12.14 -18.37 -16.94
C ILE A 24 -13.49 -18.44 -17.65
N GLU A 25 -13.55 -19.22 -18.74
CA GLU A 25 -14.79 -19.38 -19.51
C GLU A 25 -15.91 -19.91 -18.61
N ASP A 26 -17.12 -19.40 -18.84
CA ASP A 26 -18.38 -19.83 -18.21
C ASP A 26 -18.47 -19.71 -16.67
N MET A 27 -17.65 -18.86 -16.04
CA MET A 27 -17.77 -18.58 -14.61
C MET A 27 -18.12 -17.12 -14.30
N PRO A 28 -19.02 -16.86 -13.34
CA PRO A 28 -19.31 -15.50 -12.86
C PRO A 28 -18.21 -14.94 -11.95
N ILE A 29 -17.14 -15.71 -11.70
CA ILE A 29 -16.01 -15.35 -10.85
C ILE A 29 -14.78 -15.12 -11.73
N THR A 30 -14.15 -13.96 -11.60
CA THR A 30 -12.89 -13.62 -12.28
C THR A 30 -11.76 -13.50 -11.27
N PRO A 31 -10.85 -14.48 -11.18
CA PRO A 31 -9.63 -14.33 -10.39
C PRO A 31 -8.75 -13.22 -10.93
N TYR A 32 -8.02 -12.53 -10.06
CA TYR A 32 -7.05 -11.52 -10.48
C TYR A 32 -5.80 -11.56 -9.61
N ILE A 33 -4.68 -11.20 -10.22
CA ILE A 33 -3.43 -10.92 -9.52
C ILE A 33 -3.01 -9.49 -9.83
N GLY A 34 -2.28 -8.87 -8.92
CA GLY A 34 -1.77 -7.52 -9.10
C GLY A 34 -0.45 -7.32 -8.41
N VAL A 35 0.38 -6.46 -8.98
CA VAL A 35 1.62 -6.01 -8.36
C VAL A 35 1.68 -4.50 -8.41
N GLY A 36 2.26 -3.91 -7.39
CA GLY A 36 2.40 -2.47 -7.28
C GLY A 36 3.79 -2.09 -6.79
N VAL A 37 4.31 -1.01 -7.35
CA VAL A 37 5.57 -0.41 -6.94
C VAL A 37 5.36 1.09 -6.75
N GLY A 38 6.13 1.68 -5.86
CA GLY A 38 6.11 3.10 -5.65
C GLY A 38 6.97 3.52 -4.49
N ALA A 39 6.55 4.59 -3.83
CA ALA A 39 7.33 5.25 -2.81
C ALA A 39 6.48 5.59 -1.60
N ALA A 40 7.08 5.49 -0.42
CA ALA A 40 6.52 5.93 0.84
C ALA A 40 7.33 7.12 1.36
N TYR A 41 6.61 8.13 1.82
CA TYR A 41 7.13 9.30 2.52
C TYR A 41 6.70 9.21 3.98
N ILE A 42 7.66 9.28 4.88
CA ILE A 42 7.42 9.23 6.32
C ILE A 42 7.69 10.63 6.88
N SER A 43 6.69 11.20 7.55
CA SER A 43 6.80 12.49 8.23
C SER A 43 6.61 12.30 9.74
N THR A 44 7.65 12.65 10.50
CA THR A 44 7.60 12.77 11.97
C THR A 44 7.40 14.23 12.36
N PRO A 45 6.30 14.59 13.03
CA PRO A 45 6.16 15.90 13.63
C PRO A 45 7.00 15.93 14.93
N LEU A 46 8.28 16.26 14.82
CA LEU A 46 9.11 16.50 16.00
C LEU A 46 8.90 17.95 16.48
N ALA A 47 8.45 18.13 17.72
CA ALA A 47 8.17 19.44 18.35
C ALA A 47 9.42 20.30 18.65
N THR A 48 10.59 19.97 18.12
CA THR A 48 11.79 20.81 18.29
C THR A 48 12.64 20.73 17.03
N ALA A 49 12.76 21.88 16.35
CA ALA A 49 13.63 22.05 15.20
C ALA A 49 15.10 21.93 15.63
N VAL A 50 15.64 20.72 15.59
CA VAL A 50 17.08 20.50 15.49
C VAL A 50 17.32 19.81 14.15
N SER A 51 17.85 20.57 13.20
CA SER A 51 18.45 20.10 11.95
C SER A 51 17.60 19.18 11.05
N SER A 52 16.90 19.77 10.08
CA SER A 52 16.84 19.31 8.67
C SER A 52 16.89 17.80 8.34
N GLN A 53 16.21 16.92 9.09
CA GLN A 53 16.26 15.45 8.90
C GLN A 53 14.91 14.73 9.13
N ASN A 54 13.78 15.40 8.93
CA ASN A 54 12.46 14.81 9.26
C ASN A 54 11.76 14.07 8.11
N ASP A 55 12.40 13.94 6.96
CA ASP A 55 11.78 13.40 5.74
C ASP A 55 12.54 12.17 5.25
N LYS A 56 11.98 10.97 5.49
CA LYS A 56 12.58 9.70 5.03
C LYS A 56 11.75 9.14 3.86
N PHE A 57 12.41 8.99 2.71
CA PHE A 57 11.85 8.34 1.53
C PHE A 57 12.18 6.85 1.55
N ALA A 58 11.18 5.99 1.30
CA ALA A 58 11.35 4.56 1.22
C ALA A 58 10.71 4.02 -0.06
N PHE A 59 11.27 2.95 -0.62
CA PHE A 59 10.61 2.23 -1.71
C PHE A 59 9.46 1.41 -1.13
N ALA A 60 8.36 1.33 -1.86
CA ALA A 60 7.18 0.58 -1.46
C ALA A 60 6.80 -0.41 -2.56
N GLY A 61 6.57 -1.65 -2.15
CA GLY A 61 6.17 -2.76 -2.99
C GLY A 61 4.88 -3.38 -2.49
N GLN A 62 4.13 -3.96 -3.41
CA GLN A 62 2.84 -4.55 -3.11
C GLN A 62 2.56 -5.74 -4.03
N ALA A 63 1.97 -6.79 -3.47
CA ALA A 63 1.37 -7.88 -4.23
C ALA A 63 -0.10 -8.03 -3.82
N ARG A 64 -0.95 -8.39 -4.77
CA ARG A 64 -2.37 -8.66 -4.57
C ARG A 64 -2.76 -9.92 -5.31
N ALA A 65 -3.67 -10.67 -4.71
CA ALA A 65 -4.37 -11.77 -5.36
C ALA A 65 -5.80 -11.81 -4.82
N GLY A 66 -6.77 -12.05 -5.69
CA GLY A 66 -8.17 -12.09 -5.31
C GLY A 66 -9.05 -12.66 -6.40
N VAL A 67 -10.34 -12.55 -6.15
CA VAL A 67 -11.42 -12.92 -7.06
C VAL A 67 -12.44 -11.79 -7.08
N SER A 68 -13.02 -11.54 -8.25
CA SER A 68 -14.17 -10.67 -8.41
C SER A 68 -15.40 -11.48 -8.81
N TYR A 69 -16.58 -11.07 -8.36
CA TYR A 69 -17.86 -11.70 -8.69
C TYR A 69 -18.81 -10.64 -9.22
N ASP A 70 -19.37 -10.89 -10.40
CA ASP A 70 -20.32 -9.98 -11.04
C ASP A 70 -21.72 -10.23 -10.46
N VAL A 71 -22.18 -9.34 -9.57
CA VAL A 71 -23.51 -9.44 -8.92
C VAL A 71 -24.59 -8.95 -9.87
N THR A 72 -24.33 -7.83 -10.54
CA THR A 72 -25.11 -7.29 -11.65
C THR A 72 -24.14 -6.78 -12.72
N PRO A 73 -24.58 -6.53 -13.98
CA PRO A 73 -23.69 -6.01 -15.02
C PRO A 73 -22.94 -4.72 -14.63
N GLU A 74 -23.48 -3.95 -13.68
CA GLU A 74 -22.91 -2.70 -13.17
C GLU A 74 -22.16 -2.84 -11.84
N VAL A 75 -22.39 -3.93 -11.07
CA VAL A 75 -21.85 -4.11 -9.72
C VAL A 75 -20.99 -5.36 -9.64
N LYS A 76 -19.71 -5.14 -9.32
CA LYS A 76 -18.71 -6.19 -9.10
C LYS A 76 -18.28 -6.19 -7.64
N LEU A 77 -18.33 -7.35 -6.99
CA LEU A 77 -17.75 -7.57 -5.68
C LEU A 77 -16.32 -8.08 -5.82
N TYR A 78 -15.42 -7.64 -4.94
CA TYR A 78 -14.03 -8.05 -4.94
C TYR A 78 -13.66 -8.61 -3.57
N ALA A 79 -13.01 -9.77 -3.56
CA ALA A 79 -12.44 -10.37 -2.37
C ALA A 79 -11.00 -10.78 -2.66
N GLY A 80 -10.06 -10.37 -1.81
CA GLY A 80 -8.65 -10.69 -2.05
C GLY A 80 -7.76 -10.30 -0.90
N ALA A 81 -6.51 -10.78 -0.98
CA ALA A 81 -5.44 -10.43 -0.07
C ALA A 81 -4.50 -9.42 -0.73
N ARG A 82 -3.97 -8.50 0.08
CA ARG A 82 -2.94 -7.54 -0.30
C ARG A 82 -1.78 -7.65 0.67
N TYR A 83 -0.60 -7.96 0.15
CA TYR A 83 0.65 -7.76 0.86
C TYR A 83 1.23 -6.40 0.49
N PHE A 84 1.63 -5.61 1.48
CA PHE A 84 2.27 -4.32 1.28
C PHE A 84 3.50 -4.22 2.17
N GLY A 85 4.62 -3.84 1.59
CA GLY A 85 5.87 -3.64 2.31
C GLY A 85 6.63 -2.44 1.79
N SER A 86 7.42 -1.82 2.65
CA SER A 86 8.36 -0.78 2.26
C SER A 86 9.77 -1.14 2.72
N TYR A 87 10.77 -0.83 1.89
CA TYR A 87 12.18 -1.11 2.13
C TYR A 87 12.98 0.19 1.96
N GLY A 88 13.84 0.50 2.93
CA GLY A 88 14.71 1.69 2.89
C GLY A 88 14.55 2.69 4.04
N ALA A 89 13.63 2.47 4.98
CA ALA A 89 13.59 3.25 6.23
C ALA A 89 14.59 2.66 7.25
N ASN A 90 15.83 3.14 7.26
CA ASN A 90 16.74 2.88 8.39
C ASN A 90 16.33 3.81 9.55
N PHE A 91 16.11 3.22 10.72
CA PHE A 91 15.72 3.91 11.96
C PHE A 91 16.92 4.63 12.57
#